data_AF-A0A959Q7E1-F1
#
_entry.id   AF-A0A959Q7E1-F1
#
_cell.length_a   1.000
_cell.length_b   1.000
_cell.length_c   1.000
_cell.angle_alpha   90.00
_cell.angle_beta   90.00
_cell.angle_gamma   90.00
#
_symmetry.space_group_name_H-M   'P 1'
#
loop_
_entity.id
_entity.type
_entity.pdbx_description
1 polymer ?
#
loop_
_entity_poly.entity_id
_entity_poly.type
_entity_poly.pdbx_seq_one_letter_code
_entity_poly.pdbx_strand_id
1 'polypeptide(L)'
;MLAHYRDGGQLPMWELAGNYTGCMIGYHAVPVIADAYLKGIFGYDSLLALEAMKQAATQSRLGIPAYRQYGYIPAEAEAESVSKTLEYAYDDWCIAQMAKALGRSDDYLTYLRRAQYYKNLFDPSTGFFRARMNQQWVEPFDPSEVNFHFTEANAWQYAFYAPQDVEGLIALHGGAKGLEAKLDGLFSASSATSGREQPDITGLIGQYAHGNEPSHHIAYLYNYVHRPDKTQERVRQILDELYADAPDGLSGNEDCGQMSAWYVLSALGFYPVTPGSDLYAIGSPLFPEVTLHLENGNSFRIVAKGASATHKYIHSARLNGADYRYTYLRHADLMAGGVLELEMAATPGAWGMQPGDEPLSRIDEAPIVCTPVIQQADPAFYDSTIVVLTNLTEGARIYYTLDGSVPDTNSLLCRQALVLRESAELRAFAFHPEWGSSPVISASYFRIPERREIELSTEYAPQYAAGGDGALIDFRRGGSDFRTGQWQGYEGVDLDAVVDLGASKPLQRLALGCLQDENAWIFMPLRVRFYASDDGQEFRELGVVENEISPRQHGAVIRDFQLPVNTTARYLRVKAENRGLCPDFHKGAGGKAWIFVDEIVLE
;
A
#
# COMPACT_ATOMS: atom_id res chain seq x y z
N MET A 1 22.38 -12.69 -5.16
CA MET A 1 21.72 -12.24 -3.90
C MET A 1 22.66 -12.28 -2.70
N LEU A 2 23.12 -13.45 -2.21
CA LEU A 2 23.95 -13.49 -0.97
C LEU A 2 25.31 -12.78 -1.08
N ALA A 3 25.91 -12.72 -2.27
CA ALA A 3 27.13 -11.93 -2.48
C ALA A 3 26.88 -10.43 -2.23
N HIS A 4 25.80 -9.86 -2.79
CA HIS A 4 25.38 -8.49 -2.51
C HIS A 4 25.15 -8.25 -1.02
N TYR A 5 24.56 -9.21 -0.32
CA TYR A 5 24.39 -9.10 1.14
C TYR A 5 25.73 -9.06 1.89
N ARG A 6 26.69 -9.93 1.53
CA ARG A 6 28.02 -9.96 2.16
C ARG A 6 28.81 -8.67 1.92
N ASP A 7 28.75 -8.14 0.71
CA ASP A 7 29.58 -7.00 0.31
C ASP A 7 28.90 -5.64 0.61
N GLY A 8 27.56 -5.59 0.55
CA GLY A 8 26.76 -4.36 0.69
C GLY A 8 25.85 -4.31 1.92
N GLY A 9 25.78 -5.37 2.73
CA GLY A 9 25.04 -5.42 3.99
C GLY A 9 23.52 -5.58 3.86
N GLN A 10 22.98 -5.71 2.65
CA GLN A 10 21.55 -5.91 2.39
C GLN A 10 21.30 -6.78 1.16
N LEU A 11 20.17 -7.48 1.12
CA LEU A 11 19.71 -8.15 -0.10
C LEU A 11 19.40 -7.10 -1.19
N PRO A 12 19.54 -7.45 -2.47
CA PRO A 12 19.10 -6.57 -3.54
C PRO A 12 17.57 -6.43 -3.49
N MET A 13 17.07 -5.23 -3.80
CA MET A 13 15.66 -5.03 -4.15
C MET A 13 15.58 -4.97 -5.68
N TRP A 14 15.88 -3.81 -6.27
CA TRP A 14 16.10 -3.68 -7.71
C TRP A 14 17.55 -3.25 -7.96
N GLU A 15 18.32 -4.18 -8.51
CA GLU A 15 19.75 -4.07 -8.70
C GLU A 15 20.04 -3.77 -10.17
N LEU A 16 20.94 -2.81 -10.40
CA LEU A 16 21.46 -2.53 -11.72
C LEU A 16 22.96 -2.27 -11.66
N ALA A 17 23.74 -3.16 -12.28
CA ALA A 17 25.19 -3.06 -12.43
C ALA A 17 25.95 -2.83 -11.09
N GLY A 18 25.63 -3.62 -10.07
CA GLY A 18 26.17 -3.57 -8.72
C GLY A 18 25.48 -2.60 -7.77
N ASN A 19 24.49 -1.82 -8.23
CA ASN A 19 23.94 -0.70 -7.46
C ASN A 19 22.46 -0.91 -7.12
N TYR A 20 22.04 -0.41 -5.96
CA TYR A 20 20.63 -0.25 -5.63
C TYR A 20 20.07 0.99 -6.33
N THR A 21 18.95 0.83 -7.03
CA THR A 21 18.35 1.92 -7.84
C THR A 21 17.32 2.76 -7.10
N GLY A 22 16.88 2.33 -5.90
CA GLY A 22 15.76 2.96 -5.20
C GLY A 22 14.39 2.39 -5.59
N CYS A 23 14.34 1.52 -6.59
CA CYS A 23 13.12 0.89 -7.11
C CYS A 23 13.03 -0.58 -6.62
N MET A 24 11.87 -1.25 -6.63
CA MET A 24 10.55 -0.68 -6.31
C MET A 24 10.35 -0.77 -4.79
N ILE A 25 9.18 -1.23 -4.33
CA ILE A 25 8.85 -1.48 -2.92
C ILE A 25 9.10 -2.96 -2.55
N GLY A 26 8.66 -3.37 -1.34
CA GLY A 26 8.84 -4.75 -0.88
C GLY A 26 10.29 -5.06 -0.45
N TYR A 27 10.53 -6.32 -0.10
CA TYR A 27 11.88 -6.90 0.00
C TYR A 27 11.91 -8.26 -0.71
N HIS A 28 11.41 -8.27 -1.95
CA HIS A 28 11.08 -9.44 -2.78
C HIS A 28 12.24 -10.38 -3.16
N ALA A 29 13.50 -10.09 -2.79
CA ALA A 29 14.54 -11.12 -2.80
C ALA A 29 14.19 -12.28 -1.83
N VAL A 30 13.41 -11.99 -0.79
CA VAL A 30 12.92 -12.94 0.21
C VAL A 30 12.07 -14.08 -0.40
N PRO A 31 10.96 -13.82 -1.11
CA PRO A 31 10.16 -14.87 -1.76
C PRO A 31 10.95 -15.67 -2.79
N VAL A 32 11.87 -15.05 -3.55
CA VAL A 32 12.73 -15.78 -4.50
C VAL A 32 13.61 -16.81 -3.78
N ILE A 33 14.24 -16.42 -2.68
CA ILE A 33 15.08 -17.31 -1.86
C ILE A 33 14.25 -18.41 -1.20
N ALA A 34 13.08 -18.06 -0.65
CA ALA A 34 12.21 -19.00 0.04
C ALA A 34 11.61 -20.03 -0.92
N ASP A 35 11.10 -19.59 -2.08
CA ASP A 35 10.53 -20.47 -3.11
C ASP A 35 11.56 -21.48 -3.62
N ALA A 36 12.78 -21.02 -3.92
CA ALA A 36 13.89 -21.87 -4.32
C ALA A 36 14.20 -22.93 -3.24
N TYR A 37 14.35 -22.52 -1.97
CA TYR A 37 14.65 -23.44 -0.87
C TYR A 37 13.57 -24.50 -0.68
N LEU A 38 12.30 -24.07 -0.66
CA LEU A 38 11.15 -24.92 -0.38
C LEU A 38 10.86 -25.90 -1.53
N LYS A 39 11.28 -25.57 -2.76
CA LYS A 39 11.23 -26.47 -3.92
C LYS A 39 12.48 -27.34 -4.09
N GLY A 40 13.40 -27.31 -3.13
CA GLY A 40 14.58 -28.18 -3.12
C GLY A 40 15.74 -27.69 -3.98
N ILE A 41 15.74 -26.43 -4.41
CA ILE A 41 16.87 -25.79 -5.07
C ILE A 41 17.83 -25.33 -3.97
N PHE A 42 18.85 -26.16 -3.73
CA PHE A 42 19.88 -25.91 -2.73
C PHE A 42 21.18 -25.39 -3.37
N GLY A 43 22.30 -25.41 -2.62
CA GLY A 43 23.61 -25.00 -3.12
C GLY A 43 24.09 -23.62 -2.64
N TYR A 44 23.36 -23.01 -1.71
CA TYR A 44 23.74 -21.78 -1.03
C TYR A 44 23.64 -21.94 0.50
N ASP A 45 24.27 -21.02 1.23
CA ASP A 45 24.22 -20.99 2.70
C ASP A 45 22.82 -20.56 3.17
N SER A 46 21.98 -21.52 3.52
CA SER A 46 20.59 -21.29 3.91
C SER A 46 20.45 -20.57 5.26
N LEU A 47 21.43 -20.70 6.16
CA LEU A 47 21.42 -19.98 7.43
C LEU A 47 21.75 -18.51 7.21
N LEU A 48 22.78 -18.22 6.40
CA LEU A 48 23.09 -16.87 5.98
C LEU A 48 21.94 -16.25 5.17
N ALA A 49 21.26 -17.04 4.34
CA ALA A 49 20.09 -16.57 3.61
C ALA A 49 18.97 -16.13 4.56
N LEU A 50 18.63 -16.95 5.56
CA LEU A 50 17.63 -16.56 6.56
C LEU A 50 18.06 -15.31 7.35
N GLU A 51 19.34 -15.20 7.71
CA GLU A 51 19.89 -13.99 8.33
C GLU A 51 19.70 -12.74 7.44
N ALA A 52 20.04 -12.84 6.16
CA ALA A 52 19.89 -11.76 5.20
C ALA A 52 18.42 -11.34 5.00
N MET A 53 17.51 -12.32 4.92
CA MET A 53 16.07 -12.06 4.82
C MET A 53 15.54 -11.31 6.06
N LYS A 54 15.98 -11.71 7.26
CA LYS A 54 15.63 -11.02 8.51
C LYS A 54 16.18 -9.60 8.57
N GLN A 55 17.38 -9.37 8.04
CA GLN A 55 17.97 -8.03 7.97
C GLN A 55 17.12 -7.12 7.07
N ALA A 56 16.69 -7.60 5.90
CA ALA A 56 15.81 -6.85 5.00
C ALA A 56 14.50 -6.45 5.70
N ALA A 57 13.92 -7.37 6.47
CA ALA A 57 12.67 -7.17 7.21
C ALA A 57 12.79 -6.36 8.51
N THR A 58 13.99 -5.84 8.85
CA THR A 58 14.25 -5.07 10.08
C THR A 58 15.04 -3.77 9.87
N GLN A 59 15.22 -3.33 8.62
CA GLN A 59 15.89 -2.06 8.30
C GLN A 59 15.16 -0.82 8.85
N SER A 60 15.89 0.30 8.96
CA SER A 60 15.42 1.55 9.56
C SER A 60 14.84 2.56 8.56
N ARG A 61 14.35 2.09 7.41
CA ARG A 61 13.87 2.92 6.27
C ARG A 61 12.64 2.27 5.62
N LEU A 62 12.05 2.95 4.64
CA LEU A 62 10.93 2.43 3.83
C LEU A 62 9.71 2.03 4.69
N GLY A 63 9.37 2.84 5.69
CA GLY A 63 8.25 2.56 6.60
C GLY A 63 8.39 1.33 7.51
N ILE A 64 9.46 0.53 7.44
CA ILE A 64 9.61 -0.71 8.23
C ILE A 64 9.60 -0.48 9.76
N PRO A 65 10.18 0.60 10.31
CA PRO A 65 10.00 0.91 11.72
C PRO A 65 8.53 1.06 12.12
N ALA A 66 7.73 1.78 11.32
CA ALA A 66 6.30 1.96 11.56
C ALA A 66 5.53 0.64 11.39
N TYR A 67 5.83 -0.13 10.34
CA TYR A 67 5.26 -1.46 10.10
C TYR A 67 5.46 -2.40 11.31
N ARG A 68 6.67 -2.43 11.88
CA ARG A 68 6.97 -3.24 13.07
C ARG A 68 6.32 -2.71 14.34
N GLN A 69 6.15 -1.39 14.45
CA GLN A 69 5.56 -0.73 15.61
C GLN A 69 4.04 -0.87 15.66
N TYR A 70 3.36 -0.67 14.53
CA TYR A 70 1.90 -0.60 14.46
C TYR A 70 1.26 -1.84 13.84
N GLY A 71 2.06 -2.73 13.24
CA GLY A 71 1.54 -3.83 12.43
C GLY A 71 0.98 -3.37 11.08
N TYR A 72 1.28 -2.15 10.65
CA TYR A 72 0.99 -1.57 9.34
C TYR A 72 1.76 -0.25 9.22
N ILE A 73 1.77 0.36 8.04
CA ILE A 73 2.40 1.66 7.81
C ILE A 73 1.30 2.74 7.79
N PRO A 74 1.26 3.69 8.73
CA PRO A 74 0.42 4.89 8.60
C PRO A 74 0.87 5.75 7.42
N ALA A 75 -0.07 6.38 6.72
CA ALA A 75 0.20 7.17 5.52
C ALA A 75 1.13 8.38 5.78
N GLU A 76 1.08 8.94 6.98
CA GLU A 76 1.94 10.02 7.44
C GLU A 76 3.40 9.58 7.67
N ALA A 77 3.65 8.27 7.76
CA ALA A 77 4.98 7.72 8.06
C ALA A 77 5.80 7.45 6.79
N GLU A 78 5.17 7.02 5.70
CA GLU A 78 5.83 6.63 4.46
C GLU A 78 4.80 6.54 3.32
N ALA A 79 5.15 7.02 2.12
CA ALA A 79 4.31 6.86 0.92
C ALA A 79 4.14 5.38 0.54
N GLU A 80 3.13 5.07 -0.27
CA GLU A 80 2.80 3.72 -0.74
C GLU A 80 2.50 2.76 0.43
N SER A 81 1.97 3.32 1.51
CA SER A 81 1.83 2.65 2.81
C SER A 81 0.99 1.39 2.76
N VAL A 82 -0.06 1.36 1.94
CA VAL A 82 -0.94 0.19 1.79
C VAL A 82 -0.20 -0.90 1.04
N SER A 83 0.32 -0.59 -0.16
CA SER A 83 1.08 -1.56 -0.98
C SER A 83 2.25 -2.17 -0.21
N LYS A 84 3.08 -1.33 0.44
CA LYS A 84 4.19 -1.80 1.29
C LYS A 84 3.71 -2.70 2.42
N THR A 85 2.62 -2.36 3.11
CA THR A 85 2.09 -3.20 4.20
C THR A 85 1.64 -4.57 3.71
N LEU A 86 0.96 -4.63 2.56
CA LEU A 86 0.46 -5.88 1.97
C LEU A 86 1.62 -6.76 1.47
N GLU A 87 2.61 -6.16 0.82
CA GLU A 87 3.79 -6.88 0.32
C GLU A 87 4.72 -7.36 1.44
N TYR A 88 4.98 -6.52 2.44
CA TYR A 88 5.79 -6.92 3.59
C TYR A 88 5.15 -8.09 4.35
N ALA A 89 3.82 -8.16 4.40
CA ALA A 89 3.13 -9.31 4.99
C ALA A 89 3.36 -10.60 4.17
N TYR A 90 3.35 -10.54 2.84
CA TYR A 90 3.70 -11.69 2.00
C TYR A 90 5.19 -12.08 2.14
N ASP A 91 6.09 -11.11 2.12
CA ASP A 91 7.51 -11.36 2.31
C ASP A 91 7.80 -11.99 3.68
N ASP A 92 7.16 -11.49 4.74
CA ASP A 92 7.30 -12.05 6.08
C ASP A 92 6.77 -13.48 6.17
N TRP A 93 5.71 -13.83 5.43
CA TRP A 93 5.29 -15.22 5.31
C TRP A 93 6.38 -16.09 4.71
N CYS A 94 7.07 -15.62 3.66
CA CYS A 94 8.19 -16.36 3.06
C CYS A 94 9.35 -16.56 4.05
N ILE A 95 9.66 -15.56 4.89
CA ILE A 95 10.62 -15.71 6.00
C ILE A 95 10.14 -16.77 6.99
N ALA A 96 8.86 -16.74 7.36
CA ALA A 96 8.28 -17.71 8.28
C ALA A 96 8.41 -19.14 7.73
N GLN A 97 8.10 -19.38 6.46
CA GLN A 97 8.20 -20.70 5.85
C GLN A 97 9.64 -21.21 5.79
N MET A 98 10.59 -20.33 5.45
CA MET A 98 12.01 -20.70 5.48
C MET A 98 12.50 -20.98 6.91
N ALA A 99 12.10 -20.18 7.89
CA ALA A 99 12.40 -20.40 9.30
C ALA A 99 11.83 -21.73 9.81
N LYS A 100 10.60 -22.07 9.43
CA LYS A 100 9.96 -23.36 9.73
C LYS A 100 10.77 -24.53 9.16
N ALA A 101 11.14 -24.46 7.89
CA ALA A 101 11.93 -25.49 7.22
C ALA A 101 13.35 -25.66 7.80
N LEU A 102 13.92 -24.60 8.41
CA LEU A 102 15.22 -24.61 9.08
C LEU A 102 15.14 -24.90 10.60
N GLY A 103 13.94 -25.16 11.14
CA GLY A 103 13.73 -25.43 12.56
C GLY A 103 14.01 -24.22 13.48
N ARG A 104 13.71 -23.00 13.01
CA ARG A 104 13.85 -21.74 13.76
C ARG A 104 12.49 -21.27 14.26
N SER A 105 11.98 -21.91 15.31
CA SER A 105 10.61 -21.73 15.80
C SER A 105 10.27 -20.28 16.23
N ASP A 106 11.19 -19.58 16.90
CA ASP A 106 10.93 -18.20 17.34
C ASP A 106 10.83 -17.23 16.16
N ASP A 107 11.69 -17.41 15.16
CA ASP A 107 11.63 -16.66 13.90
C ASP A 107 10.33 -16.99 13.16
N TYR A 108 9.98 -18.28 13.04
CA TYR A 108 8.73 -18.73 12.42
C TYR A 108 7.51 -18.02 13.02
N LEU A 109 7.35 -18.07 14.35
CA LEU A 109 6.19 -17.46 15.01
C LEU A 109 6.19 -15.93 14.91
N THR A 110 7.37 -15.30 14.92
CA THR A 110 7.49 -13.84 14.78
C THR A 110 7.01 -13.39 13.42
N TYR A 111 7.54 -14.01 12.36
CA TYR A 111 7.22 -13.63 10.99
C TYR A 111 5.84 -14.12 10.54
N LEU A 112 5.32 -15.22 11.10
CA LEU A 112 3.94 -15.67 10.85
C LEU A 112 2.89 -14.71 11.43
N ARG A 113 3.17 -14.06 12.56
CA ARG A 113 2.30 -12.98 13.07
C ARG A 113 2.34 -11.77 12.15
N ARG A 114 3.53 -11.36 11.70
CA ARG A 114 3.70 -10.24 10.77
C ARG A 114 3.06 -10.52 9.40
N ALA A 115 3.06 -11.77 8.95
CA ALA A 115 2.40 -12.21 7.73
C ALA A 115 0.88 -11.94 7.68
N GLN A 116 0.27 -11.68 8.84
CA GLN A 116 -1.15 -11.36 8.98
C GLN A 116 -1.43 -9.85 9.08
N TYR A 117 -0.40 -9.00 9.03
CA TYR A 117 -0.53 -7.54 9.20
C TYR A 117 -1.35 -6.86 8.10
N TYR A 118 -1.56 -7.51 6.95
CA TYR A 118 -2.50 -7.05 5.93
C TYR A 118 -3.92 -6.83 6.48
N LYS A 119 -4.35 -7.62 7.49
CA LYS A 119 -5.64 -7.49 8.18
C LYS A 119 -5.80 -6.12 8.85
N ASN A 120 -4.71 -5.49 9.26
CA ASN A 120 -4.71 -4.17 9.90
C ASN A 120 -5.03 -3.02 8.94
N LEU A 121 -5.20 -3.24 7.64
CA LEU A 121 -5.62 -2.19 6.72
C LEU A 121 -6.97 -2.49 6.04
N PHE A 122 -7.63 -3.61 6.38
CA PHE A 122 -8.92 -3.95 5.81
C PHE A 122 -10.04 -3.13 6.47
N ASP A 123 -10.76 -2.37 5.66
CA ASP A 123 -11.97 -1.66 6.08
C ASP A 123 -13.22 -2.44 5.66
N PRO A 124 -13.93 -3.08 6.61
CA PRO A 124 -15.11 -3.88 6.29
C PRO A 124 -16.29 -3.04 5.76
N SER A 125 -16.29 -1.72 5.95
CA SER A 125 -17.37 -0.86 5.44
C SER A 125 -17.30 -0.61 3.93
N THR A 126 -16.11 -0.68 3.36
CA THR A 126 -15.85 -0.51 1.92
C THR A 126 -15.44 -1.81 1.24
N GLY A 127 -14.96 -2.79 2.02
CA GLY A 127 -14.42 -4.05 1.52
C GLY A 127 -13.08 -3.86 0.78
N PHE A 128 -12.28 -2.86 1.16
CA PHE A 128 -10.97 -2.58 0.57
C PHE A 128 -9.89 -2.45 1.64
N PHE A 129 -8.63 -2.61 1.24
CA PHE A 129 -7.51 -2.14 2.06
C PHE A 129 -7.38 -0.63 1.91
N ARG A 130 -7.39 0.10 3.02
CA ARG A 130 -7.38 1.57 3.04
C ARG A 130 -6.20 2.09 3.84
N ALA A 131 -5.66 3.23 3.40
CA ALA A 131 -4.66 3.94 4.17
C ALA A 131 -5.25 4.48 5.48
N ARG A 132 -4.40 4.56 6.50
CA ARG A 132 -4.74 5.19 7.78
C ARG A 132 -3.83 6.37 8.04
N MET A 133 -4.41 7.47 8.48
CA MET A 133 -3.71 8.66 8.92
C MET A 133 -4.24 9.12 10.29
N ASN A 134 -3.34 9.41 11.23
CA ASN A 134 -3.66 9.59 12.64
C ASN A 134 -4.51 8.43 13.18
N GLN A 135 -4.23 7.20 12.71
CA GLN A 135 -4.95 5.95 13.00
C GLN A 135 -6.44 5.91 12.57
N GLN A 136 -6.89 6.89 11.79
CA GLN A 136 -8.21 6.95 11.15
C GLN A 136 -8.10 6.61 9.66
N TRP A 137 -9.14 6.06 9.06
CA TRP A 137 -9.17 5.85 7.61
C TRP A 137 -9.04 7.18 6.86
N VAL A 138 -8.22 7.23 5.81
CA VAL A 138 -8.14 8.41 4.94
C VAL A 138 -9.46 8.60 4.20
N GLU A 139 -9.99 9.82 4.23
CA GLU A 139 -11.23 10.25 3.58
C GLU A 139 -11.03 11.57 2.80
N PRO A 140 -11.80 11.81 1.72
CA PRO A 140 -12.77 10.90 1.09
C PRO A 140 -12.11 9.65 0.49
N PHE A 141 -12.90 8.60 0.19
CA PHE A 141 -12.40 7.37 -0.40
C PHE A 141 -13.07 7.06 -1.74
N ASP A 142 -12.28 7.06 -2.80
CA ASP A 142 -12.65 6.50 -4.11
C ASP A 142 -11.72 5.32 -4.42
N PRO A 143 -12.24 4.09 -4.56
CA PRO A 143 -11.40 2.93 -4.81
C PRO A 143 -10.70 2.93 -6.19
N SER A 144 -11.13 3.81 -7.10
CA SER A 144 -10.55 3.97 -8.44
C SER A 144 -9.47 5.06 -8.49
N GLU A 145 -9.25 5.76 -7.38
CA GLU A 145 -8.28 6.84 -7.27
C GLU A 145 -6.85 6.29 -7.23
N VAL A 146 -6.03 6.79 -8.14
CA VAL A 146 -4.58 6.60 -8.11
C VAL A 146 -4.00 7.72 -7.25
N ASN A 147 -3.46 7.36 -6.09
CA ASN A 147 -2.94 8.31 -5.10
C ASN A 147 -1.54 7.87 -4.60
N PHE A 148 -1.12 8.38 -3.44
CA PHE A 148 0.19 8.07 -2.85
C PHE A 148 0.16 6.91 -1.85
N HIS A 149 -0.97 6.21 -1.68
CA HIS A 149 -1.07 5.09 -0.75
C HIS A 149 -0.79 3.74 -1.40
N PHE A 150 -0.88 3.69 -2.73
CA PHE A 150 -0.66 2.51 -3.55
C PHE A 150 0.49 2.74 -4.54
N THR A 151 1.34 1.74 -4.74
CA THR A 151 2.41 1.77 -5.74
C THR A 151 1.82 1.46 -7.11
N GLU A 152 1.85 2.44 -8.00
CA GLU A 152 1.44 2.31 -9.42
C GLU A 152 0.02 1.76 -9.62
N ALA A 153 -0.83 1.87 -8.60
CA ALA A 153 -2.11 1.19 -8.54
C ALA A 153 -3.17 2.00 -7.80
N ASN A 154 -4.37 1.45 -7.70
CA ASN A 154 -5.44 1.93 -6.83
C ASN A 154 -5.95 0.82 -5.89
N ALA A 155 -6.99 1.12 -5.10
CA ALA A 155 -7.51 0.20 -4.12
C ALA A 155 -8.12 -1.07 -4.75
N TRP A 156 -8.66 -1.00 -5.96
CA TRP A 156 -9.17 -2.19 -6.69
C TRP A 156 -8.07 -3.20 -6.98
N GLN A 157 -6.92 -2.73 -7.46
CA GLN A 157 -5.83 -3.59 -7.89
C GLN A 157 -5.11 -4.25 -6.71
N TYR A 158 -5.00 -3.56 -5.56
CA TYR A 158 -4.44 -4.13 -4.33
C TYR A 158 -5.46 -4.84 -3.42
N ALA A 159 -6.77 -4.79 -3.72
CA ALA A 159 -7.83 -5.39 -2.88
C ALA A 159 -7.65 -6.90 -2.63
N PHE A 160 -6.81 -7.55 -3.43
CA PHE A 160 -6.64 -9.00 -3.47
C PHE A 160 -5.22 -9.46 -3.11
N TYR A 161 -4.36 -8.56 -2.62
CA TYR A 161 -2.97 -8.88 -2.33
C TYR A 161 -2.79 -9.42 -0.91
N ALA A 162 -3.17 -10.68 -0.72
CA ALA A 162 -2.82 -11.50 0.44
C ALA A 162 -2.59 -12.97 0.01
N PRO A 163 -1.69 -13.22 -0.97
CA PRO A 163 -1.53 -14.55 -1.56
C PRO A 163 -1.15 -15.63 -0.53
N GLN A 164 -0.54 -15.26 0.60
CA GLN A 164 -0.19 -16.13 1.71
C GLN A 164 -1.36 -16.60 2.59
N ASP A 165 -2.52 -15.92 2.53
CA ASP A 165 -3.69 -16.17 3.38
C ASP A 165 -4.98 -15.84 2.61
N VAL A 166 -5.18 -16.49 1.47
CA VAL A 166 -6.39 -16.31 0.62
C VAL A 166 -7.65 -16.73 1.39
N GLU A 167 -7.58 -17.74 2.26
CA GLU A 167 -8.68 -18.07 3.17
C GLU A 167 -9.00 -16.93 4.15
N GLY A 168 -7.97 -16.24 4.66
CA GLY A 168 -8.17 -15.02 5.43
C GLY A 168 -8.83 -13.91 4.60
N LEU A 169 -8.45 -13.74 3.33
CA LEU A 169 -9.09 -12.80 2.41
C LEU A 169 -10.57 -13.16 2.14
N ILE A 170 -10.88 -14.45 1.98
CA ILE A 170 -12.24 -14.98 1.86
C ILE A 170 -13.04 -14.62 3.13
N ALA A 171 -12.48 -14.83 4.31
CA ALA A 171 -13.14 -14.50 5.58
C ALA A 171 -13.42 -12.99 5.72
N LEU A 172 -12.46 -12.13 5.36
CA LEU A 172 -12.62 -10.67 5.38
C LEU A 172 -13.78 -10.19 4.48
N HIS A 173 -14.04 -10.89 3.38
CA HIS A 173 -15.14 -10.58 2.47
C HIS A 173 -16.45 -11.31 2.81
N GLY A 174 -16.55 -11.98 3.96
CA GLY A 174 -17.78 -12.66 4.39
C GLY A 174 -17.98 -14.03 3.73
N GLY A 175 -16.91 -14.69 3.29
CA GLY A 175 -16.93 -16.03 2.70
C GLY A 175 -16.79 -16.04 1.17
N ALA A 176 -16.79 -17.24 0.58
CA ALA A 176 -16.47 -17.44 -0.84
C ALA A 176 -17.33 -16.59 -1.78
N LYS A 177 -18.64 -16.48 -1.50
CA LYS A 177 -19.56 -15.63 -2.29
C LYS A 177 -19.22 -14.15 -2.24
N GLY A 178 -18.73 -13.66 -1.10
CA GLY A 178 -18.39 -12.26 -0.95
C GLY A 178 -17.10 -11.90 -1.68
N LEU A 179 -16.09 -12.76 -1.61
CA LEU A 179 -14.87 -12.58 -2.41
C LEU A 179 -15.15 -12.76 -3.92
N GLU A 180 -16.00 -13.72 -4.29
CA GLU A 180 -16.47 -13.87 -5.68
C GLU A 180 -17.14 -12.58 -6.19
N ALA A 181 -18.04 -11.99 -5.41
CA ALA A 181 -18.71 -10.74 -5.78
C ALA A 181 -17.71 -9.57 -5.89
N LYS A 182 -16.67 -9.55 -5.05
CA LYS A 182 -15.60 -8.55 -5.13
C LYS A 182 -14.78 -8.70 -6.41
N LEU A 183 -14.42 -9.94 -6.79
CA LEU A 183 -13.74 -10.25 -8.04
C LEU A 183 -14.59 -9.87 -9.26
N ASP A 184 -15.89 -10.21 -9.23
CA ASP A 184 -16.83 -9.80 -10.29
C ASP A 184 -16.91 -8.27 -10.42
N GLY A 185 -16.90 -7.57 -9.28
CA GLY A 185 -16.83 -6.11 -9.21
C GLY A 185 -15.59 -5.53 -9.90
N LEU A 186 -14.40 -6.12 -9.68
CA LEU A 186 -13.17 -5.68 -10.33
C LEU A 186 -13.30 -5.71 -11.85
N PHE A 187 -13.72 -6.84 -12.42
CA PHE A 187 -13.80 -7.03 -13.88
C PHE A 187 -15.00 -6.33 -14.54
N SER A 188 -15.95 -5.81 -13.76
CA SER A 188 -17.16 -5.14 -14.27
C SER A 188 -17.22 -3.64 -13.97
N ALA A 189 -16.38 -3.13 -13.07
CA ALA A 189 -16.27 -1.70 -12.79
C ALA A 189 -15.86 -0.90 -14.03
N SER A 190 -16.10 0.42 -14.01
CA SER A 190 -15.57 1.32 -15.04
C SER A 190 -14.05 1.26 -15.06
N SER A 191 -13.43 1.24 -16.25
CA SER A 191 -11.96 1.33 -16.39
C SER A 191 -11.41 2.74 -16.18
N ALA A 192 -12.27 3.75 -16.01
CA ALA A 192 -11.80 5.10 -15.70
C ALA A 192 -11.15 5.13 -14.31
N THR A 193 -9.94 5.68 -14.24
CA THR A 193 -9.25 6.02 -13.00
C THR A 193 -9.49 7.49 -12.63
N SER A 194 -9.33 7.81 -11.36
CA SER A 194 -9.34 9.18 -10.83
C SER A 194 -8.00 9.48 -10.13
N GLY A 195 -7.80 10.71 -9.67
CA GLY A 195 -6.56 11.11 -9.01
C GLY A 195 -5.43 11.39 -10.00
N ARG A 196 -4.24 10.86 -9.75
CA ARG A 196 -3.06 11.11 -10.59
C ARG A 196 -3.09 10.28 -11.88
N GLU A 197 -2.55 10.83 -12.95
CA GLU A 197 -2.26 10.02 -14.14
C GLU A 197 -1.08 9.08 -13.86
N GLN A 198 -1.25 7.79 -14.10
CA GLN A 198 -0.20 6.78 -13.99
C GLN A 198 -0.08 6.03 -15.32
N PRO A 199 1.05 6.14 -16.04
CA PRO A 199 1.22 5.53 -17.36
C PRO A 199 1.24 4.00 -17.32
N ASP A 200 1.59 3.39 -16.19
CA ASP A 200 1.73 1.94 -16.06
C ASP A 200 0.41 1.21 -15.75
N ILE A 201 -0.69 1.94 -15.51
CA ILE A 201 -2.02 1.33 -15.36
C ILE A 201 -2.65 1.13 -16.75
N THR A 202 -2.29 0.03 -17.38
CA THR A 202 -2.70 -0.32 -18.75
C THR A 202 -3.26 -1.75 -18.85
N GLY A 203 -3.79 -2.14 -20.02
CA GLY A 203 -4.39 -3.47 -20.21
C GLY A 203 -5.63 -3.69 -19.34
N LEU A 204 -6.55 -2.71 -19.33
CA LEU A 204 -7.69 -2.67 -18.42
C LEU A 204 -8.86 -3.58 -18.86
N ILE A 205 -9.34 -4.43 -17.95
CA ILE A 205 -10.62 -5.15 -18.04
C ILE A 205 -11.44 -4.77 -16.81
N GLY A 206 -12.29 -3.76 -16.95
CA GLY A 206 -12.82 -3.05 -15.79
C GLY A 206 -11.67 -2.37 -15.03
N GLN A 207 -11.52 -2.66 -13.74
CA GLN A 207 -10.41 -2.16 -12.91
C GLN A 207 -9.22 -3.13 -12.79
N TYR A 208 -9.31 -4.34 -13.38
CA TYR A 208 -8.15 -5.22 -13.54
C TYR A 208 -7.16 -4.59 -14.51
N ALA A 209 -5.89 -4.44 -14.14
CA ALA A 209 -4.85 -3.85 -14.99
C ALA A 209 -3.76 -4.88 -15.29
N HIS A 210 -3.76 -5.46 -16.49
CA HIS A 210 -2.79 -6.50 -16.84
C HIS A 210 -1.39 -5.98 -17.11
N GLY A 211 -1.25 -4.70 -17.49
CA GLY A 211 0.07 -4.10 -17.71
C GLY A 211 0.83 -3.80 -16.41
N ASN A 212 0.31 -4.19 -15.25
CA ASN A 212 0.88 -3.92 -13.94
C ASN A 212 0.77 -5.13 -13.00
N GLU A 213 1.86 -5.45 -12.31
CA GLU A 213 2.08 -6.70 -11.58
C GLU A 213 1.11 -7.01 -10.44
N PRO A 214 0.58 -6.04 -9.66
CA PRO A 214 -0.35 -6.32 -8.56
C PRO A 214 -1.61 -7.09 -9.01
N SER A 215 -1.96 -7.03 -10.30
CA SER A 215 -3.13 -7.72 -10.85
C SER A 215 -2.86 -9.16 -11.28
N HIS A 216 -1.62 -9.59 -11.45
CA HIS A 216 -1.28 -10.79 -12.22
C HIS A 216 -1.87 -12.09 -11.66
N HIS A 217 -2.07 -12.19 -10.35
CA HIS A 217 -2.66 -13.37 -9.71
C HIS A 217 -4.20 -13.35 -9.62
N ILE A 218 -4.85 -12.20 -9.82
CA ILE A 218 -6.24 -12.00 -9.39
C ILE A 218 -7.22 -12.94 -10.11
N ALA A 219 -7.05 -13.15 -11.42
CA ALA A 219 -7.94 -14.03 -12.20
C ALA A 219 -7.97 -15.47 -11.65
N TYR A 220 -6.87 -15.93 -11.04
CA TYR A 220 -6.76 -17.26 -10.45
C TYR A 220 -7.46 -17.39 -9.09
N LEU A 221 -7.82 -16.28 -8.45
CA LEU A 221 -8.50 -16.30 -7.15
C LEU A 221 -9.92 -16.87 -7.24
N TYR A 222 -10.53 -16.91 -8.43
CA TYR A 222 -11.80 -17.62 -8.61
C TYR A 222 -11.70 -19.13 -8.32
N ASN A 223 -10.52 -19.75 -8.44
CA ASN A 223 -10.32 -21.15 -8.03
C ASN A 223 -10.56 -21.34 -6.52
N TYR A 224 -10.12 -20.37 -5.70
CA TYR A 224 -10.24 -20.41 -4.24
C TYR A 224 -11.69 -20.22 -3.75
N VAL A 225 -12.58 -19.73 -4.61
CA VAL A 225 -14.01 -19.54 -4.28
C VAL A 225 -14.92 -20.49 -5.06
N HIS A 226 -14.38 -21.65 -5.48
CA HIS A 226 -15.09 -22.71 -6.19
C HIS A 226 -15.70 -22.28 -7.54
N ARG A 227 -15.07 -21.31 -8.22
CA ARG A 227 -15.48 -20.80 -9.54
C ARG A 227 -14.36 -20.93 -10.60
N PRO A 228 -13.76 -22.12 -10.79
CA PRO A 228 -12.70 -22.29 -11.78
C PRO A 228 -13.13 -21.98 -13.22
N ASP A 229 -14.44 -22.03 -13.52
CA ASP A 229 -15.00 -21.58 -14.78
C ASP A 229 -14.71 -20.09 -15.05
N LYS A 230 -14.80 -19.24 -14.02
CA LYS A 230 -14.47 -17.81 -14.12
C LYS A 230 -12.96 -17.58 -14.25
N THR A 231 -12.12 -18.37 -13.56
CA THR A 231 -10.67 -18.35 -13.80
C THR A 231 -10.37 -18.64 -15.26
N GLN A 232 -10.92 -19.74 -15.79
CA GLN A 232 -10.71 -20.16 -17.17
C GLN A 232 -11.17 -19.10 -18.17
N GLU A 233 -12.32 -18.47 -17.91
CA GLU A 233 -12.83 -17.39 -18.74
C GLU A 233 -11.90 -16.17 -18.76
N ARG A 234 -11.49 -15.67 -17.58
CA ARG A 234 -10.67 -14.46 -17.46
C ARG A 234 -9.24 -14.66 -17.93
N VAL A 235 -8.61 -15.78 -17.58
CA VAL A 235 -7.26 -16.10 -18.06
C VAL A 235 -7.22 -16.18 -19.58
N ARG A 236 -8.22 -16.81 -20.22
CA ARG A 236 -8.30 -16.85 -21.69
C ARG A 236 -8.58 -15.49 -22.30
N GLN A 237 -9.46 -14.70 -21.70
CA GLN A 237 -9.68 -13.32 -22.15
C GLN A 237 -8.37 -12.52 -22.15
N ILE A 238 -7.60 -12.58 -21.06
CA ILE A 238 -6.33 -11.86 -20.93
C ILE A 238 -5.31 -12.34 -21.98
N LEU A 239 -5.12 -13.66 -22.12
CA LEU A 239 -4.21 -14.23 -23.12
C LEU A 239 -4.59 -13.84 -24.56
N ASP A 240 -5.89 -13.79 -24.87
CA ASP A 240 -6.39 -13.55 -26.22
C ASP A 240 -6.46 -12.04 -26.56
N GLU A 241 -6.68 -11.16 -25.58
CA GLU A 241 -6.90 -9.72 -25.80
C GLU A 241 -5.68 -8.83 -25.51
N LEU A 242 -4.78 -9.26 -24.62
CA LEU A 242 -3.70 -8.43 -24.08
C LEU A 242 -2.28 -8.87 -24.48
N TYR A 243 -2.19 -9.87 -25.36
CA TYR A 243 -0.94 -10.32 -25.96
C TYR A 243 -1.07 -10.51 -27.47
N ALA A 244 -0.06 -10.08 -28.23
CA ALA A 244 0.08 -10.35 -29.65
C ALA A 244 1.55 -10.52 -30.06
N ASP A 245 1.80 -11.13 -31.22
CA ASP A 245 3.12 -11.28 -31.81
C ASP A 245 3.56 -10.05 -32.65
N ALA A 246 2.94 -8.90 -32.39
CA ALA A 246 3.22 -7.61 -33.01
C ALA A 246 4.19 -6.76 -32.15
N PRO A 247 4.85 -5.74 -32.73
CA PRO A 247 5.73 -4.85 -31.97
C PRO A 247 5.08 -4.12 -30.79
N ASP A 248 3.77 -3.90 -30.83
CA ASP A 248 2.92 -3.31 -29.79
C ASP A 248 2.08 -4.38 -29.05
N GLY A 249 2.50 -5.64 -29.12
CA GLY A 249 1.74 -6.78 -28.65
C GLY A 249 1.75 -7.01 -27.13
N LEU A 250 2.29 -6.09 -26.32
CA LEU A 250 2.22 -6.16 -24.86
C LEU A 250 1.35 -5.02 -24.34
N SER A 251 0.53 -5.32 -23.33
CA SER A 251 -0.36 -4.34 -22.73
C SER A 251 0.32 -3.39 -21.74
N GLY A 252 1.62 -3.53 -21.46
CA GLY A 252 2.39 -2.76 -20.48
C GLY A 252 3.89 -2.95 -20.67
N ASN A 253 4.68 -2.52 -19.69
CA ASN A 253 6.12 -2.78 -19.68
C ASN A 253 6.38 -4.30 -19.62
N GLU A 254 7.49 -4.76 -20.20
CA GLU A 254 7.80 -6.21 -20.22
C GLU A 254 8.31 -6.72 -18.85
N ASP A 255 8.84 -5.79 -18.05
CA ASP A 255 9.32 -5.98 -16.68
C ASP A 255 10.29 -7.16 -16.52
N CYS A 256 11.30 -7.16 -17.38
CA CYS A 256 12.47 -8.03 -17.31
C CYS A 256 12.12 -9.54 -17.35
N GLY A 257 11.07 -9.90 -18.09
CA GLY A 257 10.58 -11.27 -18.21
C GLY A 257 9.26 -11.55 -17.49
N GLN A 258 8.78 -10.65 -16.62
CA GLN A 258 7.61 -10.91 -15.79
C GLN A 258 6.33 -11.10 -16.62
N MET A 259 6.04 -10.19 -17.55
CA MET A 259 4.87 -10.30 -18.43
C MET A 259 4.95 -11.55 -19.31
N SER A 260 6.12 -11.80 -19.88
CA SER A 260 6.39 -12.97 -20.72
C SER A 260 6.24 -14.28 -19.93
N ALA A 261 6.72 -14.33 -18.69
CA ALA A 261 6.60 -15.50 -17.83
C ALA A 261 5.13 -15.75 -17.43
N TRP A 262 4.36 -14.70 -17.17
CA TRP A 262 2.91 -14.81 -16.95
C TRP A 262 2.24 -15.45 -18.17
N TYR A 263 2.52 -14.94 -19.38
CA TYR A 263 1.97 -15.51 -20.61
C TYR A 263 2.33 -17.00 -20.77
N VAL A 264 3.62 -17.35 -20.61
CA VAL A 264 4.10 -18.73 -20.75
C VAL A 264 3.37 -19.66 -19.79
N LEU A 265 3.35 -19.35 -18.49
CA LEU A 265 2.72 -20.22 -17.48
C LEU A 265 1.19 -20.32 -17.70
N SER A 266 0.54 -19.19 -17.93
CA SER A 266 -0.89 -19.14 -18.20
C SER A 266 -1.28 -19.91 -19.46
N ALA A 267 -0.49 -19.83 -20.54
CA ALA A 267 -0.72 -20.58 -21.78
C ALA A 267 -0.49 -22.09 -21.63
N LEU A 268 0.43 -22.51 -20.74
CA LEU A 268 0.55 -23.91 -20.31
C LEU A 268 -0.69 -24.39 -19.53
N GLY A 269 -1.42 -23.46 -18.91
CA GLY A 269 -2.66 -23.72 -18.20
C GLY A 269 -2.54 -23.72 -16.67
N PHE A 270 -1.46 -23.18 -16.08
CA PHE A 270 -1.33 -23.06 -14.62
C PHE A 270 -0.46 -21.88 -14.19
N TYR A 271 -0.63 -21.37 -12.97
CA TYR A 271 0.12 -20.20 -12.46
C TYR A 271 0.43 -20.29 -10.96
N PRO A 272 1.65 -19.90 -10.52
CA PRO A 272 2.01 -19.84 -9.10
C PRO A 272 1.48 -18.57 -8.44
N VAL A 273 0.27 -18.63 -7.87
CA VAL A 273 -0.35 -17.49 -7.15
C VAL A 273 0.46 -17.06 -5.92
N THR A 274 1.11 -18.01 -5.25
CA THR A 274 1.83 -17.78 -3.99
C THR A 274 3.20 -18.44 -4.04
N PRO A 275 4.21 -17.83 -4.69
CA PRO A 275 5.58 -18.34 -4.60
C PRO A 275 6.01 -18.53 -3.15
N GLY A 276 6.73 -19.60 -2.85
CA GLY A 276 6.95 -20.14 -1.50
C GLY A 276 5.95 -21.25 -1.12
N SER A 277 4.85 -21.41 -1.87
CA SER A 277 3.96 -22.57 -1.82
C SER A 277 4.37 -23.66 -2.81
N ASP A 278 3.90 -24.89 -2.58
CA ASP A 278 4.06 -26.01 -3.52
C ASP A 278 2.93 -26.07 -4.56
N LEU A 279 2.03 -25.09 -4.62
CA LEU A 279 0.83 -25.12 -5.46
C LEU A 279 0.92 -24.22 -6.71
N TYR A 280 0.35 -24.70 -7.81
CA TYR A 280 0.12 -23.95 -9.05
C TYR A 280 -1.37 -24.00 -9.38
N ALA A 281 -2.06 -22.86 -9.40
CA ALA A 281 -3.49 -22.79 -9.72
C ALA A 281 -3.71 -23.08 -11.21
N ILE A 282 -4.62 -24.00 -11.55
CA ILE A 282 -4.95 -24.35 -12.94
C ILE A 282 -5.83 -23.25 -13.53
N GLY A 283 -5.44 -22.75 -14.70
CA GLY A 283 -6.20 -21.83 -15.52
C GLY A 283 -6.88 -22.55 -16.69
N SER A 284 -6.62 -22.09 -17.91
CA SER A 284 -7.11 -22.73 -19.13
C SER A 284 -5.99 -22.76 -20.17
N PRO A 285 -5.53 -23.94 -20.61
CA PRO A 285 -4.43 -24.06 -21.55
C PRO A 285 -4.79 -23.49 -22.93
N LEU A 286 -3.80 -22.90 -23.60
CA LEU A 286 -3.96 -22.37 -24.96
C LEU A 286 -3.74 -23.45 -26.02
N PHE A 287 -2.81 -24.38 -25.77
CA PHE A 287 -2.38 -25.38 -26.73
C PHE A 287 -3.05 -26.75 -26.48
N PRO A 288 -3.38 -27.52 -27.54
CA PRO A 288 -3.93 -28.86 -27.39
C PRO A 288 -2.98 -29.85 -26.70
N GLU A 289 -1.66 -29.67 -26.84
CA GLU A 289 -0.66 -30.50 -26.18
C GLU A 289 0.63 -29.71 -25.94
N VAL A 290 1.18 -29.81 -24.73
CA VAL A 290 2.51 -29.30 -24.37
C VAL A 290 3.29 -30.33 -23.57
N THR A 291 4.60 -30.42 -23.79
CA THR A 291 5.50 -31.26 -22.99
C THR A 291 6.56 -30.39 -22.32
N LEU A 292 6.66 -30.48 -21.00
CA LEU A 292 7.71 -29.88 -20.19
C LEU A 292 8.83 -30.91 -19.99
N HIS A 293 10.04 -30.56 -20.43
CA HIS A 293 11.24 -31.36 -20.16
C HIS A 293 11.97 -30.81 -18.94
N LEU A 294 12.06 -31.61 -17.88
CA LEU A 294 12.54 -31.16 -16.58
C LEU A 294 14.03 -31.48 -16.40
N GLU A 295 14.71 -30.70 -15.57
CA GLU A 295 16.15 -30.86 -15.31
C GLU A 295 16.51 -32.22 -14.68
N ASN A 296 15.57 -32.85 -13.97
CA ASN A 296 15.75 -34.19 -13.41
C ASN A 296 15.61 -35.32 -14.45
N GLY A 297 15.41 -35.00 -15.73
CA GLY A 297 15.25 -35.94 -16.83
C GLY A 297 13.81 -36.46 -17.02
N ASN A 298 12.89 -36.13 -16.12
CA ASN A 298 11.47 -36.45 -16.30
C ASN A 298 10.84 -35.53 -17.36
N SER A 299 9.66 -35.92 -17.84
CA SER A 299 8.82 -35.07 -18.68
C SER A 299 7.40 -35.06 -18.16
N PHE A 300 6.79 -33.88 -18.11
CA PHE A 300 5.39 -33.69 -17.72
C PHE A 300 4.62 -33.16 -18.92
N ARG A 301 3.53 -33.84 -19.28
CA ARG A 301 2.77 -33.54 -20.49
C ARG A 301 1.37 -33.07 -20.14
N ILE A 302 0.92 -31.99 -20.77
CA ILE A 302 -0.43 -31.45 -20.63
C ILE A 302 -1.13 -31.68 -21.95
N VAL A 303 -2.19 -32.49 -21.93
CA VAL A 303 -2.98 -32.85 -23.11
C VAL A 303 -4.38 -32.28 -22.94
N ALA A 304 -4.65 -31.14 -23.57
CA ALA A 304 -5.93 -30.44 -23.51
C ALA A 304 -6.78 -30.76 -24.74
N LYS A 305 -7.48 -31.89 -24.67
CA LYS A 305 -8.28 -32.43 -25.78
C LYS A 305 -9.41 -31.46 -26.11
N GLY A 306 -9.40 -31.00 -27.36
CA GLY A 306 -10.39 -30.04 -27.85
C GLY A 306 -10.09 -28.58 -27.54
N ALA A 307 -8.95 -28.25 -26.89
CA ALA A 307 -8.58 -26.86 -26.61
C ALA A 307 -8.57 -26.02 -27.90
N SER A 308 -9.26 -24.88 -27.84
CA SER A 308 -9.34 -23.92 -28.95
C SER A 308 -9.73 -22.54 -28.44
N ALA A 309 -9.86 -21.57 -29.34
CA ALA A 309 -10.39 -20.24 -29.03
C ALA A 309 -11.80 -20.31 -28.41
N THR A 310 -12.63 -21.28 -28.83
CA THR A 310 -14.00 -21.43 -28.32
C THR A 310 -14.11 -22.41 -27.17
N HIS A 311 -13.26 -23.45 -27.12
CA HIS A 311 -13.29 -24.48 -26.08
C HIS A 311 -12.26 -24.16 -24.99
N LYS A 312 -12.65 -23.26 -24.09
CA LYS A 312 -11.83 -22.79 -22.96
C LYS A 312 -12.12 -23.44 -21.62
N TYR A 313 -13.23 -24.16 -21.49
CA TYR A 313 -13.66 -24.69 -20.20
C TYR A 313 -13.22 -26.13 -19.99
N ILE A 314 -12.69 -26.45 -18.82
CA ILE A 314 -12.34 -27.83 -18.44
C ILE A 314 -13.59 -28.53 -17.92
N HIS A 315 -13.97 -29.65 -18.54
CA HIS A 315 -15.10 -30.49 -18.08
C HIS A 315 -14.66 -31.67 -17.22
N SER A 316 -13.46 -32.18 -17.45
CA SER A 316 -12.85 -33.20 -16.60
C SER A 316 -11.33 -33.19 -16.76
N ALA A 317 -10.64 -33.67 -15.73
CA ALA A 317 -9.20 -33.83 -15.75
C ALA A 317 -8.80 -35.23 -15.27
N ARG A 318 -7.68 -35.73 -15.78
CA ARG A 318 -7.01 -36.93 -15.27
C ARG A 318 -5.53 -36.67 -15.09
N LEU A 319 -4.99 -37.08 -13.96
CA LEU A 319 -3.56 -37.05 -13.70
C LEU A 319 -3.04 -38.49 -13.67
N ASN A 320 -2.15 -38.81 -14.61
CA ASN A 320 -1.60 -40.15 -14.79
C ASN A 320 -2.68 -41.25 -14.91
N GLY A 321 -3.77 -40.92 -15.61
CA GLY A 321 -4.91 -41.82 -15.86
C GLY A 321 -5.93 -41.90 -14.72
N ALA A 322 -5.66 -41.31 -13.55
CA ALA A 322 -6.60 -41.23 -12.44
C ALA A 322 -7.46 -39.96 -12.51
N ASP A 323 -8.73 -40.04 -12.13
CA ASP A 323 -9.62 -38.88 -12.11
C ASP A 323 -9.05 -37.79 -11.19
N TYR A 324 -9.01 -36.56 -11.71
CA TYR A 324 -8.42 -35.40 -11.05
C TYR A 324 -9.44 -34.28 -10.96
N ARG A 325 -9.80 -33.90 -9.74
CA ARG A 325 -10.83 -32.88 -9.47
C ARG A 325 -10.27 -31.55 -9.00
N TYR A 326 -8.99 -31.51 -8.62
CA TYR A 326 -8.38 -30.34 -8.01
C TYR A 326 -8.07 -29.27 -9.05
N THR A 327 -8.29 -28.00 -8.70
CA THR A 327 -8.05 -26.83 -9.55
C THR A 327 -6.64 -26.26 -9.40
N TYR A 328 -5.71 -27.12 -8.98
CA TYR A 328 -4.29 -26.80 -8.81
C TYR A 328 -3.45 -28.03 -9.12
N LEU A 329 -2.15 -27.85 -9.35
CA LEU A 329 -1.13 -28.89 -9.38
C LEU A 329 -0.16 -28.68 -8.23
N ARG A 330 0.43 -29.76 -7.69
CA ARG A 330 1.56 -29.63 -6.76
C ARG A 330 2.88 -29.62 -7.52
N HIS A 331 3.88 -28.94 -6.98
CA HIS A 331 5.24 -28.95 -7.50
C HIS A 331 5.78 -30.39 -7.61
N ALA A 332 5.48 -31.24 -6.63
CA ALA A 332 5.85 -32.65 -6.66
C ALA A 332 5.19 -33.42 -7.82
N ASP A 333 3.95 -33.10 -8.19
CA ASP A 333 3.25 -33.73 -9.31
C ASP A 333 3.95 -33.40 -10.64
N LEU A 334 4.35 -32.13 -10.81
CA LEU A 334 5.13 -31.70 -11.96
C LEU A 334 6.50 -32.41 -12.01
N MET A 335 7.24 -32.37 -10.90
CA MET A 335 8.61 -32.92 -10.84
C MET A 335 8.67 -34.44 -11.01
N ALA A 336 7.61 -35.17 -10.65
CA ALA A 336 7.48 -36.60 -10.91
C ALA A 336 7.34 -36.93 -12.41
N GLY A 337 6.96 -35.96 -13.24
CA GLY A 337 6.60 -36.19 -14.64
C GLY A 337 5.25 -36.90 -14.78
N GLY A 338 4.91 -37.27 -16.02
CA GLY A 338 3.67 -37.95 -16.35
C GLY A 338 2.77 -37.14 -17.27
N VAL A 339 1.45 -37.32 -17.15
CA VAL A 339 0.46 -36.71 -18.05
C VAL A 339 -0.74 -36.17 -17.28
N LEU A 340 -1.04 -34.88 -17.46
CA LEU A 340 -2.32 -34.25 -17.16
C LEU A 340 -3.17 -34.23 -18.44
N GLU A 341 -4.27 -34.96 -18.46
CA GLU A 341 -5.25 -34.92 -19.55
C GLU A 341 -6.45 -34.06 -19.14
N LEU A 342 -6.83 -33.11 -19.98
CA LEU A 342 -7.95 -32.20 -19.79
C LEU A 342 -8.93 -32.37 -20.96
N GLU A 343 -10.21 -32.57 -20.66
CA GLU A 343 -11.27 -32.56 -21.67
C GLU A 343 -11.88 -31.14 -21.72
N MET A 344 -11.70 -30.45 -22.84
CA MET A 344 -12.09 -29.05 -23.02
C MET A 344 -13.47 -28.93 -23.68
N ALA A 345 -14.21 -27.89 -23.33
CA ALA A 345 -15.58 -27.63 -23.79
C ALA A 345 -15.83 -26.13 -24.03
N ALA A 346 -16.84 -25.84 -24.85
CA ALA A 346 -17.23 -24.47 -25.19
C ALA A 346 -18.08 -23.76 -24.11
N THR A 347 -18.65 -24.52 -23.17
CA THR A 347 -19.46 -24.00 -22.06
C THR A 347 -18.95 -24.50 -20.73
N PRO A 348 -19.13 -23.74 -19.62
CA PRO A 348 -18.72 -24.19 -18.28
C PRO A 348 -19.24 -25.58 -17.91
N GLY A 349 -18.41 -26.36 -17.22
CA GLY A 349 -18.77 -27.65 -16.60
C GLY A 349 -18.79 -27.55 -15.07
N ALA A 350 -18.94 -28.68 -14.39
CA ALA A 350 -18.95 -28.75 -12.92
C ALA A 350 -17.58 -29.12 -12.29
N TRP A 351 -16.52 -29.24 -13.10
CA TRP A 351 -15.20 -29.65 -12.64
C TRP A 351 -14.61 -28.63 -11.66
N GLY A 352 -14.10 -29.11 -10.52
CA GLY A 352 -13.40 -28.29 -9.54
C GLY A 352 -14.27 -27.29 -8.77
N MET A 353 -15.60 -27.45 -8.81
CA MET A 353 -16.55 -26.56 -8.12
C MET A 353 -16.98 -27.06 -6.74
N GLN A 354 -16.48 -28.21 -6.28
CA GLN A 354 -16.83 -28.73 -4.95
C GLN A 354 -15.85 -28.23 -3.90
N PRO A 355 -16.31 -27.99 -2.65
CA PRO A 355 -15.41 -27.70 -1.55
C PRO A 355 -14.35 -28.79 -1.36
N GLY A 356 -13.09 -28.38 -1.24
CA GLY A 356 -11.91 -29.23 -1.19
C GLY A 356 -11.25 -29.51 -2.54
N ASP A 357 -11.80 -28.98 -3.65
CA ASP A 357 -11.17 -29.03 -4.98
C ASP A 357 -10.25 -27.82 -5.23
N GLU A 358 -10.44 -26.73 -4.48
CA GLU A 358 -9.66 -25.49 -4.53
C GLU A 358 -8.22 -25.63 -4.00
N PRO A 359 -7.27 -24.80 -4.47
CA PRO A 359 -5.99 -24.60 -3.78
C PRO A 359 -6.22 -24.02 -2.38
N LEU A 360 -5.30 -24.30 -1.47
CA LEU A 360 -5.39 -23.86 -0.08
C LEU A 360 -4.21 -22.94 0.26
N SER A 361 -4.52 -21.69 0.64
CA SER A 361 -3.54 -20.73 1.16
C SER A 361 -4.10 -20.08 2.41
N ARG A 362 -3.52 -20.42 3.58
CA ARG A 362 -4.05 -19.99 4.88
C ARG A 362 -2.97 -19.94 5.97
N ILE A 363 -3.20 -19.10 6.96
CA ILE A 363 -2.42 -19.05 8.20
C ILE A 363 -3.28 -19.55 9.37
N ASP A 364 -3.00 -20.78 9.83
CA ASP A 364 -3.77 -21.45 10.89
C ASP A 364 -3.20 -21.25 12.31
N GLU A 365 -1.99 -20.68 12.43
CA GLU A 365 -1.24 -20.60 13.69
C GLU A 365 -0.95 -19.14 14.06
N ALA A 366 -0.81 -18.88 15.36
CA ALA A 366 -0.48 -17.57 15.92
C ALA A 366 -1.38 -16.42 15.40
N PRO A 367 -2.71 -16.49 15.60
CA PRO A 367 -3.62 -15.42 15.18
C PRO A 367 -3.25 -14.09 15.83
N ILE A 368 -3.40 -13.00 15.09
CA ILE A 368 -3.17 -11.65 15.61
C ILE A 368 -4.46 -11.01 16.10
N VAL A 369 -4.36 -10.14 17.09
CA VAL A 369 -5.39 -9.13 17.36
C VAL A 369 -5.08 -7.91 16.48
N CYS A 370 -6.04 -7.52 15.65
CA CYS A 370 -5.89 -6.36 14.77
C CYS A 370 -5.76 -5.08 15.62
N THR A 371 -5.04 -4.09 15.12
CA THR A 371 -4.96 -2.80 15.80
C THR A 371 -6.30 -2.07 15.81
N PRO A 372 -6.62 -1.32 16.89
CA PRO A 372 -7.78 -0.44 16.89
C PRO A 372 -7.77 0.54 15.72
N VAL A 373 -8.96 0.99 15.33
CA VAL A 373 -9.18 1.98 14.30
C VAL A 373 -9.97 3.13 14.88
N ILE A 374 -9.56 4.36 14.57
CA ILE A 374 -10.41 5.52 14.80
C ILE A 374 -11.37 5.61 13.61
N GLN A 375 -12.64 5.32 13.82
CA GLN A 375 -13.65 5.37 12.77
C GLN A 375 -14.07 6.81 12.45
N GLN A 376 -14.03 7.68 13.44
CA GLN A 376 -14.40 9.08 13.33
C GLN A 376 -13.66 9.87 14.39
N ALA A 377 -13.01 10.95 13.98
CA ALA A 377 -12.59 12.07 14.79
C ALA A 377 -12.15 13.23 13.89
N ASP A 378 -12.12 14.43 14.46
CA ASP A 378 -11.44 15.60 13.87
C ASP A 378 -10.12 15.76 14.61
N PRO A 379 -8.95 15.54 13.96
CA PRO A 379 -7.64 15.71 14.60
C PRO A 379 -7.43 17.13 15.15
N ALA A 380 -8.06 18.14 14.54
CA ALA A 380 -8.07 19.52 15.02
C ALA A 380 -9.52 20.00 15.20
N PHE A 381 -9.85 20.59 16.36
CA PHE A 381 -11.23 20.95 16.71
C PHE A 381 -11.32 22.20 17.60
N TYR A 382 -12.45 22.92 17.57
CA TYR A 382 -12.65 24.13 18.40
C TYR A 382 -13.19 23.83 19.81
N ASP A 383 -14.37 23.22 19.87
CA ASP A 383 -15.11 23.01 21.13
C ASP A 383 -14.91 21.59 21.68
N SER A 384 -15.09 20.61 20.80
CA SER A 384 -14.86 19.21 21.11
C SER A 384 -14.81 18.36 19.85
N THR A 385 -14.15 17.20 19.93
CA THR A 385 -14.28 16.14 18.94
C THR A 385 -14.75 14.84 19.59
N ILE A 386 -15.44 14.00 18.81
CA ILE A 386 -15.89 12.68 19.23
C ILE A 386 -14.98 11.65 18.58
N VAL A 387 -14.28 10.86 19.40
CA VAL A 387 -13.42 9.77 18.94
C VAL A 387 -14.15 8.44 19.09
N VAL A 388 -14.39 7.76 17.97
CA VAL A 388 -14.99 6.43 17.93
C VAL A 388 -13.92 5.40 17.61
N LEU A 389 -13.63 4.49 18.56
CA LEU A 389 -12.68 3.40 18.37
C LEU A 389 -13.40 2.10 18.04
N THR A 390 -12.95 1.41 17.00
CA THR A 390 -13.43 0.08 16.60
C THR A 390 -12.28 -0.91 16.45
N ASN A 391 -12.61 -2.19 16.33
CA ASN A 391 -11.62 -3.24 16.09
C ASN A 391 -12.19 -4.31 15.17
N LEU A 392 -11.36 -4.84 14.28
CA LEU A 392 -11.74 -5.90 13.35
C LEU A 392 -11.79 -7.28 14.04
N THR A 393 -11.01 -7.49 15.10
CA THR A 393 -11.00 -8.74 15.86
C THR A 393 -12.22 -8.82 16.77
N GLU A 394 -13.15 -9.70 16.44
CA GLU A 394 -14.33 -9.98 17.26
C GLU A 394 -13.92 -10.40 18.69
N GLY A 395 -14.66 -9.92 19.70
CA GLY A 395 -14.37 -10.19 21.11
C GLY A 395 -13.19 -9.43 21.71
N ALA A 396 -12.43 -8.67 20.93
CA ALA A 396 -11.34 -7.85 21.45
C ALA A 396 -11.87 -6.61 22.21
N ARG A 397 -11.14 -6.23 23.27
CA ARG A 397 -11.45 -5.06 24.12
C ARG A 397 -10.38 -3.99 23.94
N ILE A 398 -10.78 -2.74 23.76
CA ILE A 398 -9.85 -1.63 23.50
C ILE A 398 -9.56 -0.87 24.79
N TYR A 399 -8.28 -0.74 25.13
CA TYR A 399 -7.79 0.03 26.27
C TYR A 399 -6.99 1.24 25.80
N TYR A 400 -7.09 2.37 26.51
CA TYR A 400 -6.49 3.62 26.07
C TYR A 400 -6.03 4.55 27.20
N THR A 401 -5.21 5.53 26.83
CA THR A 401 -4.76 6.69 27.61
C THR A 401 -4.88 7.95 26.76
N LEU A 402 -4.95 9.14 27.37
CA LEU A 402 -5.11 10.44 26.68
C LEU A 402 -3.95 11.41 26.92
N ASP A 403 -2.98 10.99 27.73
CA ASP A 403 -1.80 11.77 28.14
C ASP A 403 -0.52 11.30 27.45
N GLY A 404 -0.63 10.41 26.45
CA GLY A 404 0.50 9.82 25.75
C GLY A 404 1.25 8.71 26.50
N SER A 405 0.81 8.30 27.70
CA SER A 405 1.38 7.13 28.38
C SER A 405 1.03 5.83 27.65
N VAL A 406 1.89 4.80 27.72
CA VAL A 406 1.60 3.51 27.04
C VAL A 406 0.49 2.77 27.80
N PRO A 407 -0.64 2.43 27.15
CA PRO A 407 -1.75 1.73 27.79
C PRO A 407 -1.40 0.27 28.10
N ASP A 408 -2.03 -0.25 29.16
CA ASP A 408 -2.06 -1.65 29.55
C ASP A 408 -3.50 -2.10 29.88
N THR A 409 -3.71 -3.34 30.32
CA THR A 409 -5.05 -3.85 30.66
C THR A 409 -5.65 -3.24 31.94
N ASN A 410 -4.90 -2.40 32.66
CA ASN A 410 -5.38 -1.62 33.82
C ASN A 410 -5.78 -0.18 33.42
N SER A 411 -5.48 0.22 32.19
CA SER A 411 -5.84 1.52 31.63
C SER A 411 -7.35 1.64 31.36
N LEU A 412 -7.80 2.79 30.87
CA LEU A 412 -9.22 3.03 30.64
C LEU A 412 -9.75 2.10 29.53
N LEU A 413 -10.84 1.38 29.82
CA LEU A 413 -11.53 0.56 28.83
C LEU A 413 -12.48 1.42 28.00
N CYS A 414 -12.33 1.39 26.68
CA CYS A 414 -13.23 2.04 25.74
C CYS A 414 -14.56 1.28 25.70
N ARG A 415 -15.62 1.86 26.30
CA ARG A 415 -16.99 1.30 26.32
C ARG A 415 -17.95 2.03 25.38
N GLN A 416 -17.60 3.26 25.03
CA GLN A 416 -18.40 4.20 24.23
C GLN A 416 -17.45 5.19 23.57
N ALA A 417 -17.98 6.02 22.67
CA ALA A 417 -17.22 7.11 22.06
C ALA A 417 -16.62 8.06 23.12
N LEU A 418 -15.41 8.55 22.86
CA LEU A 418 -14.69 9.47 23.72
C LEU A 418 -15.02 10.90 23.30
N VAL A 419 -15.25 11.81 24.25
CA VAL A 419 -15.44 13.24 23.96
C VAL A 419 -14.22 14.00 24.44
N LEU A 420 -13.41 14.49 23.51
CA LEU A 420 -12.26 15.32 23.81
C LEU A 420 -12.67 16.79 23.78
N ARG A 421 -12.30 17.53 24.81
CA ARG A 421 -12.57 18.98 24.95
C ARG A 421 -11.29 19.81 25.03
N GLU A 422 -10.15 19.15 25.13
CA GLU A 422 -8.81 19.74 25.16
C GLU A 422 -7.90 18.87 24.30
N SER A 423 -6.75 19.41 23.88
CA SER A 423 -5.73 18.66 23.16
C SER A 423 -5.34 17.40 23.94
N ALA A 424 -5.09 16.30 23.23
CA ALA A 424 -4.80 15.00 23.83
C ALA A 424 -3.86 14.16 22.94
N GLU A 425 -3.09 13.30 23.60
CA GLU A 425 -2.29 12.24 22.97
C GLU A 425 -2.96 10.91 23.27
N LEU A 426 -3.79 10.43 22.34
CA LEU A 426 -4.47 9.15 22.46
C LEU A 426 -3.50 8.02 22.14
N ARG A 427 -3.32 7.10 23.08
CA ARG A 427 -2.70 5.79 22.79
C ARG A 427 -3.68 4.68 23.10
N ALA A 428 -3.80 3.70 22.21
CA ALA A 428 -4.75 2.60 22.38
C ALA A 428 -4.21 1.27 21.86
N PHE A 429 -4.66 0.16 22.46
CA PHE A 429 -4.44 -1.19 21.93
C PHE A 429 -5.69 -2.05 22.17
N ALA A 430 -5.83 -3.13 21.41
CA ALA A 430 -6.87 -4.12 21.58
C ALA A 430 -6.32 -5.39 22.26
N PHE A 431 -7.12 -5.98 23.13
CA PHE A 431 -6.80 -7.20 23.85
C PHE A 431 -7.89 -8.26 23.67
N HIS A 432 -7.51 -9.42 23.16
CA HIS A 432 -8.34 -10.62 23.10
C HIS A 432 -7.82 -11.65 24.13
N PRO A 433 -8.70 -12.26 24.97
CA PRO A 433 -8.27 -13.17 26.03
C PRO A 433 -7.40 -14.35 25.56
N GLU A 434 -7.64 -14.84 24.35
CA GLU A 434 -6.93 -16.00 23.79
C GLU A 434 -5.75 -15.63 22.90
N TRP A 435 -5.80 -14.46 22.25
CA TRP A 435 -4.82 -14.07 21.21
C TRP A 435 -3.84 -13.00 21.70
N GLY A 436 -4.04 -12.46 22.91
CA GLY A 436 -3.17 -11.46 23.51
C GLY A 436 -3.49 -10.05 23.05
N SER A 437 -2.45 -9.25 22.83
CA SER A 437 -2.56 -7.81 22.54
C SER A 437 -2.21 -7.51 21.09
N SER A 438 -2.92 -6.54 20.50
CA SER A 438 -2.45 -5.85 19.30
C SER A 438 -1.25 -4.97 19.63
N PRO A 439 -0.50 -4.49 18.62
CA PRO A 439 0.35 -3.32 18.77
C PRO A 439 -0.42 -2.08 19.27
N VAL A 440 0.30 -1.14 19.88
CA VAL A 440 -0.25 0.13 20.38
C VAL A 440 -0.27 1.15 19.24
N ILE A 441 -1.44 1.75 18.99
CA ILE A 441 -1.62 2.88 18.09
C ILE A 441 -1.49 4.21 18.85
N SER A 442 -1.08 5.28 18.16
CA SER A 442 -0.96 6.63 18.73
C SER A 442 -1.59 7.65 17.79
N ALA A 443 -2.41 8.55 18.32
CA ALA A 443 -3.06 9.62 17.60
C ALA A 443 -3.02 10.93 18.41
N SER A 444 -2.74 12.04 17.73
CA SER A 444 -2.65 13.37 18.34
C SER A 444 -3.89 14.19 17.99
N TYR A 445 -4.39 14.93 18.97
CA TYR A 445 -5.55 15.80 18.83
C TYR A 445 -5.25 17.21 19.34
N PHE A 446 -5.60 18.21 18.55
CA PHE A 446 -5.31 19.61 18.82
C PHE A 446 -6.60 20.43 18.97
N ARG A 447 -6.74 21.07 20.12
CA ARG A 447 -7.78 22.08 20.30
C ARG A 447 -7.32 23.41 19.69
N ILE A 448 -8.05 23.88 18.68
CA ILE A 448 -7.81 25.15 18.02
C ILE A 448 -8.27 26.30 18.93
N PRO A 449 -7.41 27.28 19.25
CA PRO A 449 -7.80 28.47 20.00
C PRO A 449 -8.93 29.25 19.30
N GLU A 450 -9.83 29.83 20.10
CA GLU A 450 -11.13 30.42 19.70
C GLU A 450 -11.24 30.94 18.25
N ARG A 451 -12.05 30.22 17.45
CA ARG A 451 -12.60 30.59 16.13
C ARG A 451 -11.62 31.26 15.16
N ARG A 452 -10.40 30.73 15.07
CA ARG A 452 -9.50 31.12 13.98
C ARG A 452 -10.08 30.67 12.65
N GLU A 453 -10.16 31.53 11.65
CA GLU A 453 -10.61 31.18 10.30
C GLU A 453 -9.51 31.56 9.30
N ILE A 454 -9.46 30.90 8.16
CA ILE A 454 -8.49 31.19 7.10
C ILE A 454 -9.21 31.35 5.76
N GLU A 455 -8.81 32.36 5.01
CA GLU A 455 -9.20 32.59 3.62
C GLU A 455 -7.95 32.48 2.75
N LEU A 456 -7.99 31.58 1.76
CA LEU A 456 -6.94 31.43 0.77
C LEU A 456 -7.31 32.21 -0.49
N SER A 457 -6.52 33.22 -0.84
CA SER A 457 -6.68 33.99 -2.08
C SER A 457 -6.10 33.29 -3.31
N THR A 458 -5.39 32.17 -3.09
CA THR A 458 -4.73 31.36 -4.11
C THR A 458 -5.10 29.90 -3.92
N GLU A 459 -5.47 29.22 -5.00
CA GLU A 459 -5.82 27.79 -4.96
C GLU A 459 -4.56 26.93 -4.82
N TYR A 460 -4.61 25.93 -3.93
CA TYR A 460 -3.63 24.86 -3.86
C TYR A 460 -3.98 23.74 -4.86
N ALA A 461 -3.00 22.92 -5.19
CA ALA A 461 -3.23 21.77 -6.06
C ALA A 461 -4.05 20.69 -5.34
N PRO A 462 -5.11 20.13 -5.95
CA PRO A 462 -5.96 19.13 -5.32
C PRO A 462 -5.20 17.90 -4.82
N GLN A 463 -4.15 17.46 -5.51
CA GLN A 463 -3.34 16.31 -5.09
C GLN A 463 -2.44 16.58 -3.87
N TYR A 464 -2.29 17.84 -3.46
CA TYR A 464 -1.52 18.28 -2.31
C TYR A 464 -2.37 19.25 -1.46
N ALA A 465 -3.57 18.81 -1.10
CA ALA A 465 -4.52 19.62 -0.32
C ALA A 465 -4.24 19.60 1.19
N ALA A 466 -3.49 18.60 1.68
CA ALA A 466 -3.36 18.28 3.10
C ALA A 466 -4.74 18.15 3.78
N GLY A 467 -5.04 19.01 4.76
CA GLY A 467 -6.34 19.10 5.43
C GLY A 467 -7.36 20.02 4.74
N GLY A 468 -7.12 20.43 3.49
CA GLY A 468 -7.93 21.42 2.78
C GLY A 468 -7.65 22.85 3.25
N ASP A 469 -8.64 23.74 3.19
CA ASP A 469 -8.45 25.17 3.46
C ASP A 469 -7.91 25.45 4.86
N GLY A 470 -8.31 24.64 5.85
CA GLY A 470 -7.87 24.77 7.25
C GLY A 470 -6.46 24.24 7.54
N ALA A 471 -5.77 23.62 6.56
CA ALA A 471 -4.51 22.91 6.78
C ALA A 471 -3.38 23.79 7.35
N LEU A 472 -3.43 25.10 7.13
CA LEU A 472 -2.39 26.03 7.59
C LEU A 472 -2.64 26.58 9.00
N ILE A 473 -3.73 26.18 9.67
CA ILE A 473 -4.10 26.65 11.02
C ILE A 473 -4.61 25.51 11.92
N ASP A 474 -4.30 24.26 11.57
CA ASP A 474 -4.79 23.06 12.25
C ASP A 474 -3.77 22.46 13.25
N PHE A 475 -2.63 23.13 13.45
CA PHE A 475 -1.49 22.74 14.29
C PHE A 475 -0.72 21.50 13.79
N ARG A 476 -1.08 20.95 12.64
CA ARG A 476 -0.41 19.77 12.09
C ARG A 476 0.80 20.22 11.28
N ARG A 477 1.83 19.36 11.28
CA ARG A 477 3.10 19.64 10.63
C ARG A 477 3.48 18.53 9.69
N GLY A 478 4.05 18.91 8.55
CA GLY A 478 4.51 17.99 7.54
C GLY A 478 5.83 17.31 7.90
N GLY A 479 5.97 16.06 7.44
CA GLY A 479 7.21 15.29 7.54
C GLY A 479 8.17 15.60 6.40
N SER A 480 9.29 14.88 6.34
CA SER A 480 10.30 15.06 5.28
C SER A 480 9.89 14.49 3.91
N ASP A 481 8.81 13.70 3.83
CA ASP A 481 8.28 13.20 2.56
C ASP A 481 7.00 13.96 2.23
N PHE A 482 7.00 14.68 1.12
CA PHE A 482 5.87 15.50 0.70
C PHE A 482 4.60 14.68 0.38
N ARG A 483 4.77 13.39 0.08
CA ARG A 483 3.70 12.46 -0.33
C ARG A 483 2.88 11.93 0.85
N THR A 484 3.29 12.23 2.09
CA THR A 484 2.63 11.74 3.31
C THR A 484 1.40 12.56 3.71
N GLY A 485 0.99 13.52 2.86
CA GLY A 485 -0.33 14.15 2.91
C GLY A 485 -0.49 15.28 3.93
N GLN A 486 0.60 15.83 4.47
CA GLN A 486 0.57 16.93 5.44
C GLN A 486 1.04 18.27 4.90
N TRP A 487 1.36 18.34 3.60
CA TRP A 487 1.81 19.56 2.95
C TRP A 487 0.78 20.06 1.95
N GLN A 488 0.52 21.37 1.99
CA GLN A 488 -0.30 22.06 1.01
C GLN A 488 0.60 22.63 -0.11
N GLY A 489 0.32 22.26 -1.36
CA GLY A 489 1.20 22.55 -2.50
C GLY A 489 0.64 23.59 -3.47
N TYR A 490 1.48 24.55 -3.88
CA TYR A 490 1.14 25.60 -4.85
C TYR A 490 2.11 25.62 -6.03
N GLU A 491 1.62 25.39 -7.26
CA GLU A 491 2.43 25.26 -8.47
C GLU A 491 2.50 26.56 -9.28
N GLY A 492 3.68 27.18 -9.32
CA GLY A 492 3.93 28.39 -10.10
C GLY A 492 3.10 29.62 -9.67
N VAL A 493 2.45 29.54 -8.50
CA VAL A 493 1.70 30.63 -7.87
C VAL A 493 2.17 30.82 -6.43
N ASP A 494 2.04 32.04 -5.93
CA ASP A 494 2.33 32.40 -4.55
C ASP A 494 1.30 31.76 -3.60
N LEU A 495 1.67 31.62 -2.32
CA LEU A 495 0.70 31.50 -1.24
C LEU A 495 0.22 32.91 -0.89
N ASP A 496 -1.08 33.11 -0.75
CA ASP A 496 -1.67 34.33 -0.19
C ASP A 496 -2.85 33.96 0.72
N ALA A 497 -2.63 34.02 2.03
CA ALA A 497 -3.59 33.57 3.04
C ALA A 497 -3.88 34.68 4.06
N VAL A 498 -5.14 34.81 4.47
CA VAL A 498 -5.59 35.69 5.54
C VAL A 498 -6.17 34.85 6.67
N VAL A 499 -5.61 34.96 7.87
CA VAL A 499 -6.10 34.31 9.09
C VAL A 499 -6.83 35.34 9.96
N ASP A 500 -8.12 35.13 10.24
CA ASP A 500 -8.86 35.84 11.29
C ASP A 500 -8.60 35.13 12.62
N LEU A 501 -8.11 35.84 13.63
CA LEU A 501 -7.87 35.32 14.97
C LEU A 501 -9.13 35.26 15.86
N GLY A 502 -10.27 35.70 15.32
CA GLY A 502 -11.56 35.87 16.00
C GLY A 502 -11.62 37.11 16.89
N ALA A 503 -10.48 37.53 17.45
CA ALA A 503 -10.31 38.73 18.26
C ALA A 503 -8.89 39.29 18.13
N SER A 504 -8.72 40.57 18.46
CA SER A 504 -7.40 41.21 18.49
C SER A 504 -6.55 40.59 19.62
N LYS A 505 -5.39 40.03 19.28
CA LYS A 505 -4.51 39.30 20.20
C LYS A 505 -3.09 39.86 20.13
N PRO A 506 -2.35 39.90 21.27
CA PRO A 506 -0.93 40.21 21.26
C PRO A 506 -0.16 39.07 20.56
N LEU A 507 0.81 39.44 19.74
CA LEU A 507 1.64 38.53 18.96
C LEU A 507 3.11 38.89 19.15
N GLN A 508 3.90 37.86 19.37
CA GLN A 508 5.34 37.91 19.59
C GLN A 508 6.11 37.20 18.48
N ARG A 509 5.52 36.21 17.82
CA ARG A 509 6.17 35.46 16.75
C ARG A 509 5.17 35.01 15.69
N LEU A 510 5.59 35.16 14.45
CA LEU A 510 4.91 34.62 13.28
C LEU A 510 5.84 33.64 12.57
N ALA A 511 5.31 32.54 12.08
CA ALA A 511 6.06 31.64 11.22
C ALA A 511 5.19 30.98 10.14
N LEU A 512 5.82 30.56 9.06
CA LEU A 512 5.24 29.66 8.07
C LEU A 512 6.19 28.48 7.88
N GLY A 513 5.71 27.26 8.10
CA GLY A 513 6.51 26.07 7.79
C GLY A 513 6.53 25.78 6.30
N CYS A 514 7.70 25.45 5.79
CA CYS A 514 7.95 25.20 4.37
C CYS A 514 8.85 23.98 4.18
N LEU A 515 8.64 23.28 3.06
CA LEU A 515 9.47 22.18 2.59
C LEU A 515 10.20 22.57 1.30
N GLN A 516 11.44 22.10 1.17
CA GLN A 516 12.15 22.00 -0.10
C GLN A 516 12.53 20.54 -0.32
N ASP A 517 12.23 20.04 -1.50
CA ASP A 517 12.77 18.81 -2.08
C ASP A 517 13.03 19.13 -3.54
N GLU A 518 14.27 19.51 -3.84
CA GLU A 518 14.63 20.09 -5.12
C GLU A 518 14.40 19.09 -6.24
N ASN A 519 14.60 17.80 -5.98
CA ASN A 519 14.39 16.73 -6.94
C ASN A 519 12.94 16.57 -7.37
N ALA A 520 12.00 16.98 -6.51
CA ALA A 520 10.57 17.00 -6.74
C ALA A 520 10.07 18.37 -7.23
N TRP A 521 10.96 19.25 -7.72
CA TRP A 521 10.61 20.61 -8.16
C TRP A 521 10.03 21.50 -7.03
N ILE A 522 10.17 21.09 -5.77
CA ILE A 522 9.70 21.81 -4.57
C ILE A 522 10.83 22.68 -4.05
N PHE A 523 10.63 23.99 -4.05
CA PHE A 523 11.61 24.96 -3.57
C PHE A 523 11.06 25.77 -2.42
N MET A 524 11.95 26.21 -1.54
CA MET A 524 11.60 27.24 -0.57
C MET A 524 11.07 28.48 -1.29
N PRO A 525 10.05 29.18 -0.73
CA PRO A 525 9.64 30.50 -1.19
C PRO A 525 10.86 31.43 -1.33
N LEU A 526 10.84 32.40 -2.25
CA LEU A 526 11.92 33.39 -2.35
C LEU A 526 11.98 34.26 -1.09
N ARG A 527 10.81 34.58 -0.54
CA ARG A 527 10.63 35.27 0.73
C ARG A 527 9.22 35.02 1.26
N VAL A 528 9.01 35.27 2.55
CA VAL A 528 7.69 35.27 3.18
C VAL A 528 7.43 36.65 3.79
N ARG A 529 6.28 37.25 3.46
CA ARG A 529 5.84 38.54 3.98
C ARG A 529 4.69 38.34 4.96
N PHE A 530 4.75 39.04 6.09
CA PHE A 530 3.72 39.03 7.11
C PHE A 530 3.08 40.40 7.23
N TYR A 531 1.75 40.43 7.31
CA TYR A 531 0.96 41.64 7.51
C TYR A 531 -0.02 41.47 8.66
N ALA A 532 -0.40 42.57 9.31
CA ALA A 532 -1.44 42.63 10.32
C ALA A 532 -2.55 43.60 9.92
N SER A 533 -3.76 43.32 10.39
CA SER A 533 -4.91 44.21 10.30
C SER A 533 -5.80 44.03 11.54
N ASP A 534 -6.55 45.08 11.88
CA ASP A 534 -7.57 45.02 12.93
C ASP A 534 -8.99 44.90 12.36
N ASP A 535 -9.18 45.23 11.07
CA ASP A 535 -10.47 45.28 10.38
C ASP A 535 -10.63 44.28 9.21
N GLY A 536 -9.54 43.61 8.81
CA GLY A 536 -9.51 42.63 7.73
C GLY A 536 -9.48 43.26 6.33
N GLN A 537 -9.38 44.58 6.22
CA GLN A 537 -9.37 45.32 4.95
C GLN A 537 -8.03 46.03 4.74
N GLU A 538 -7.58 46.79 5.73
CA GLU A 538 -6.31 47.52 5.67
C GLU A 538 -5.20 46.73 6.36
N PHE A 539 -4.25 46.22 5.56
CA PHE A 539 -3.12 45.43 6.05
C PHE A 539 -1.84 46.26 6.08
N ARG A 540 -1.21 46.34 7.27
CA ARG A 540 0.14 46.92 7.46
C ARG A 540 1.19 45.81 7.40
N GLU A 541 2.29 46.04 6.68
CA GLU A 541 3.40 45.09 6.65
C GLU A 541 4.12 45.08 8.00
N LEU A 542 4.30 43.88 8.58
CA LEU A 542 5.07 43.67 9.81
C LEU A 542 6.55 43.39 9.50
N GLY A 543 6.82 42.69 8.39
CA GLY A 543 8.17 42.39 7.96
C GLY A 543 8.22 41.32 6.87
N VAL A 544 9.45 41.07 6.41
CA VAL A 544 9.78 40.12 5.35
C VAL A 544 10.92 39.22 5.83
N VAL A 545 10.78 37.92 5.61
CA VAL A 545 11.81 36.91 5.88
C VAL A 545 12.32 36.41 4.52
N GLU A 546 13.57 36.73 4.19
CA GLU A 546 14.22 36.30 2.95
C GLU A 546 14.68 34.84 3.06
N ASN A 547 14.70 34.13 1.94
CA ASN A 547 15.15 32.74 1.90
C ASN A 547 16.67 32.62 1.93
N GLU A 548 17.18 31.88 2.91
CA GLU A 548 18.61 31.60 3.08
C GLU A 548 19.01 30.19 2.58
N ILE A 549 18.04 29.37 2.21
CA ILE A 549 18.26 27.98 1.77
C ILE A 549 18.63 27.97 0.29
N SER A 550 19.76 27.34 0.00
CA SER A 550 20.21 27.15 -1.38
C SER A 550 19.21 26.26 -2.13
N PRO A 551 18.77 26.65 -3.35
CA PRO A 551 17.93 25.80 -4.17
C PRO A 551 18.67 24.55 -4.68
N ARG A 552 19.98 24.45 -4.45
CA ARG A 552 20.82 23.28 -4.76
C ARG A 552 20.98 22.33 -3.58
N GLN A 553 20.45 22.67 -2.41
CA GLN A 553 20.54 21.79 -1.26
C GLN A 553 19.75 20.52 -1.52
N HIS A 554 20.44 19.38 -1.45
CA HIS A 554 19.90 18.08 -1.79
C HIS A 554 19.04 17.48 -0.68
N GLY A 555 17.92 16.89 -1.08
CA GLY A 555 17.00 16.15 -0.22
C GLY A 555 16.04 17.07 0.51
N ALA A 556 15.15 16.44 1.29
CA ALA A 556 14.11 17.14 2.02
C ALA A 556 14.68 18.07 3.11
N VAL A 557 14.35 19.35 3.02
CA VAL A 557 14.70 20.40 3.99
C VAL A 557 13.43 21.06 4.48
N ILE A 558 13.17 21.00 5.78
CA ILE A 558 12.04 21.67 6.42
C ILE A 558 12.56 22.92 7.15
N ARG A 559 11.91 24.06 6.92
CA ARG A 559 12.23 25.33 7.59
C ARG A 559 10.99 26.15 7.86
N ASP A 560 10.96 26.75 9.04
CA ASP A 560 10.02 27.81 9.38
C ASP A 560 10.62 29.16 8.95
N PHE A 561 9.88 29.93 8.15
CA PHE A 561 10.18 31.35 7.90
C PHE A 561 9.64 32.18 9.06
N GLN A 562 10.51 32.59 9.99
CA GLN A 562 10.11 33.16 11.27
C GLN A 562 10.35 34.66 11.35
N LEU A 563 9.36 35.39 11.86
CA LEU A 563 9.43 36.83 12.13
C LEU A 563 9.05 37.11 13.59
N PRO A 564 10.00 37.54 14.44
CA PRO A 564 9.68 38.13 15.73
C PRO A 564 8.91 39.44 15.53
N VAL A 565 7.81 39.60 16.25
CA VAL A 565 6.96 40.80 16.21
C VAL A 565 6.65 41.27 17.61
N ASN A 566 6.15 42.49 17.74
CA ASN A 566 5.54 42.98 18.97
C ASN A 566 4.35 43.84 18.57
N THR A 567 3.25 43.18 18.25
CA THR A 567 2.06 43.82 17.70
C THR A 567 0.81 43.21 18.31
N THR A 568 -0.28 43.96 18.27
CA THR A 568 -1.62 43.42 18.48
C THR A 568 -2.36 43.49 17.15
N ALA A 569 -3.05 42.41 16.78
CA ALA A 569 -3.83 42.35 15.55
C ALA A 569 -4.94 41.31 15.67
N ARG A 570 -6.00 41.46 14.86
CA ARG A 570 -7.03 40.42 14.68
C ARG A 570 -6.78 39.59 13.42
N TYR A 571 -6.41 40.22 12.32
CA TYR A 571 -6.21 39.57 11.03
C TYR A 571 -4.74 39.55 10.65
N LEU A 572 -4.26 38.41 10.18
CA LEU A 572 -2.88 38.19 9.76
C LEU A 572 -2.89 37.76 8.30
N ARG A 573 -2.14 38.43 7.44
CA ARG A 573 -1.94 37.98 6.06
C ARG A 573 -0.53 37.47 5.87
N VAL A 574 -0.40 36.29 5.27
CA VAL A 574 0.88 35.64 4.98
C VAL A 574 0.99 35.47 3.47
N LYS A 575 2.08 35.98 2.89
CA LYS A 575 2.39 35.81 1.47
C LYS A 575 3.73 35.13 1.28
N ALA A 576 3.75 33.98 0.63
CA ALA A 576 4.98 33.27 0.27
C ALA A 576 5.21 33.36 -1.23
N GLU A 577 6.31 34.01 -1.64
CA GLU A 577 6.60 34.29 -3.05
C GLU A 577 7.17 33.04 -3.72
N ASN A 578 6.47 32.51 -4.72
CA ASN A 578 6.94 31.41 -5.53
C ASN A 578 7.97 31.92 -6.55
N ARG A 579 9.00 31.10 -6.80
CA ARG A 579 10.00 31.40 -7.84
C ARG A 579 9.41 31.43 -9.26
N GLY A 580 8.25 30.83 -9.47
CA GLY A 580 7.59 30.68 -10.76
C GLY A 580 8.14 29.47 -11.52
N LEU A 581 9.38 29.55 -11.99
CA LEU A 581 10.02 28.50 -12.79
C LEU A 581 11.19 27.83 -12.07
N CYS A 582 11.41 26.56 -12.39
CA CYS A 582 12.56 25.81 -11.94
C CYS A 582 13.87 26.44 -12.46
N PRO A 583 14.91 26.57 -11.60
CA PRO A 583 16.17 27.17 -11.99
C PRO A 583 16.88 26.44 -13.15
N ASP A 584 17.69 27.15 -13.92
CA ASP A 584 18.43 26.62 -15.08
C ASP A 584 19.33 25.41 -14.76
N PHE A 585 19.78 25.27 -13.51
CA PHE A 585 20.60 24.13 -13.10
C PHE A 585 19.80 22.87 -12.82
N HIS A 586 18.49 22.99 -12.63
CA HIS A 586 17.63 21.89 -12.24
C HIS A 586 17.26 21.05 -13.48
N LYS A 587 17.11 19.74 -13.30
CA LYS A 587 16.72 18.81 -14.39
C LYS A 587 15.38 19.18 -15.06
N GLY A 588 14.51 19.90 -14.34
CA GLY A 588 13.25 20.44 -14.85
C GLY A 588 13.27 21.91 -15.20
N ALA A 589 14.43 22.49 -15.55
CA ALA A 589 14.56 23.89 -15.91
C ALA A 589 13.46 24.36 -16.88
N GLY A 590 12.86 25.52 -16.60
CA GLY A 590 11.74 26.08 -17.38
C GLY A 590 10.36 25.49 -17.07
N GLY A 591 10.26 24.39 -16.33
CA GLY A 591 9.00 23.91 -15.74
C GLY A 591 8.58 24.75 -14.53
N LYS A 592 7.31 24.68 -14.12
CA LYS A 592 6.84 25.40 -12.92
C LYS A 592 7.45 24.83 -11.64
N ALA A 593 7.70 25.71 -10.68
CA ALA A 593 8.20 25.34 -9.35
C ALA A 593 7.05 25.26 -8.33
N TRP A 594 7.18 24.34 -7.38
CA TRP A 594 6.26 24.21 -6.26
C TRP A 594 6.78 24.97 -5.04
N ILE A 595 5.84 25.53 -4.25
CA ILE A 595 6.04 25.79 -2.82
C ILE A 595 5.15 24.84 -2.03
N PHE A 596 5.69 24.24 -0.98
CA PHE A 596 4.96 23.35 -0.07
C PHE A 596 4.97 23.97 1.32
N VAL A 597 3.79 24.14 1.90
CA VAL A 597 3.59 24.82 3.19
C VAL A 597 2.68 24.01 4.10
N ASP A 598 2.85 24.20 5.40
CA ASP A 598 1.98 23.64 6.44
C ASP A 598 1.47 24.76 7.38
N GLU A 599 1.74 24.68 8.68
CA GLU A 599 1.21 25.58 9.70
C GLU A 599 1.74 27.01 9.61
N ILE A 600 0.81 27.96 9.75
CA ILE A 600 1.05 29.36 10.10
C ILE A 600 1.06 29.46 11.63
N VAL A 601 2.25 29.59 12.22
CA VAL A 601 2.39 29.70 13.68
C VAL A 601 2.13 31.13 14.12
N LEU A 602 1.25 31.27 15.12
CA LEU A 602 0.82 32.55 15.70
C LEU A 602 0.93 32.49 17.23
N GLU A 603 2.03 33.03 17.77
CA GLU A 603 2.39 33.03 19.20
C GLU A 603 2.54 34.44 19.78
#